data_AF-A0A2L2SSJ5-F1
#
_entry.id   AF-A0A2L2SSJ5-F1
#
_cell.length_a   1.000
_cell.length_b   1.000
_cell.length_c   1.000
_cell.angle_alpha   90.00
_cell.angle_beta   90.00
_cell.angle_gamma   90.00
#
_symmetry.space_group_name_H-M   'P 1'
#
loop_
_entity.id
_entity.type
_entity.pdbx_description
1 polymer ?
#
loop_
_entity_poly.entity_id
_entity_poly.type
_entity_poly.pdbx_seq_one_letter_code
_entity_poly.pdbx_strand_id
1 'polypeptide(L)'
;MLQSALLLLSTGLLALASPTPRASKSFAKFLDKRDPPIIDGAFSDQEKKQASEGARDALQLAYYALTPSSISDEIFAKWFHPDDRDTVNKVFDAILGDDHEDGKGNPLLGKLRIMPDYQDPDDGEFSCDGDTQAETRDAGGENPEIIMCPKGFESGGIGKGYDGVNPVRCEKFDARVSSKMESLGSILIHEYTHYDNLVKGILPKLGTDDHAYGPYDSQQLSREDKLDNADNYSWFANELHWSIICGKSFDAPTTADSKRKA
;
A
#
# COMPACT_ATOMS: atom_id res chain seq x y z
N MET A 1 -50.91 -8.82 -51.72
CA MET A 1 -50.74 -8.35 -50.33
C MET A 1 -49.68 -9.24 -49.69
N LEU A 2 -48.42 -8.81 -49.63
CA LEU A 2 -47.37 -9.53 -48.91
C LEU A 2 -46.89 -8.66 -47.75
N GLN A 3 -47.03 -9.17 -46.53
CA GLN A 3 -46.54 -8.58 -45.29
C GLN A 3 -45.01 -8.74 -45.22
N SER A 4 -44.32 -7.62 -45.03
CA SER A 4 -42.90 -7.60 -44.65
C SER A 4 -42.78 -7.78 -43.14
N ALA A 5 -42.10 -8.85 -42.72
CA ALA A 5 -41.75 -9.10 -41.33
C ALA A 5 -40.45 -8.34 -40.97
N LEU A 6 -40.51 -7.57 -39.88
CA LEU A 6 -39.40 -6.82 -39.30
C LEU A 6 -38.73 -7.72 -38.24
N LEU A 7 -37.48 -8.13 -38.46
CA LEU A 7 -36.67 -8.84 -37.46
C LEU A 7 -35.96 -7.82 -36.56
N LEU A 8 -36.34 -7.77 -35.29
CA LEU A 8 -35.59 -7.10 -34.22
C LEU A 8 -34.53 -8.08 -33.69
N LEU A 9 -33.25 -7.82 -34.00
CA LEU A 9 -32.11 -8.48 -33.38
C LEU A 9 -31.79 -7.79 -32.05
N SER A 10 -32.20 -8.39 -30.93
CA SER A 10 -31.73 -7.98 -29.60
C SER A 10 -30.35 -8.56 -29.36
N THR A 11 -29.30 -7.75 -29.50
CA THR A 11 -27.96 -8.11 -29.03
C THR A 11 -27.93 -8.01 -27.50
N GLY A 12 -28.12 -9.14 -26.83
CA GLY A 12 -27.89 -9.24 -25.40
C GLY A 12 -26.39 -9.13 -25.11
N LEU A 13 -25.99 -8.04 -24.43
CA LEU A 13 -24.69 -7.98 -23.76
C LEU A 13 -24.71 -9.00 -22.61
N LEU A 14 -24.02 -10.13 -22.78
CA LEU A 14 -23.60 -10.95 -21.64
C LEU A 14 -22.51 -10.19 -20.90
N ALA A 15 -22.84 -9.62 -19.74
CA ALA A 15 -21.86 -9.21 -18.75
C ALA A 15 -21.15 -10.49 -18.26
N LEU A 16 -19.98 -10.77 -18.83
CA LEU A 16 -19.07 -11.79 -18.30
C LEU A 16 -18.60 -11.28 -16.94
N ALA A 17 -19.16 -11.83 -15.87
CA ALA A 17 -18.58 -11.71 -14.54
C ALA A 17 -17.18 -12.32 -14.61
N SER A 18 -16.17 -11.45 -14.72
CA SER A 18 -14.78 -11.88 -14.66
C SER A 18 -14.57 -12.50 -13.27
N PRO A 19 -14.08 -13.74 -13.17
CA PRO A 19 -13.75 -14.31 -11.88
C PRO A 19 -12.73 -13.39 -11.23
N THR A 20 -13.06 -12.85 -10.06
CA THR A 20 -12.13 -12.08 -9.23
C THR A 20 -10.86 -12.92 -9.10
N PRO A 21 -9.67 -12.39 -9.42
CA PRO A 21 -8.43 -13.13 -9.27
C PRO A 21 -8.30 -13.51 -7.79
N ARG A 22 -8.67 -14.75 -7.46
CA ARG A 22 -8.45 -15.27 -6.12
C ARG A 22 -6.96 -15.45 -6.03
N ALA A 23 -6.31 -14.68 -5.15
CA ALA A 23 -4.89 -14.84 -4.90
C ALA A 23 -4.58 -16.33 -4.74
N SER A 24 -3.59 -16.82 -5.48
CA SER A 24 -3.38 -18.26 -5.62
C SER A 24 -3.15 -18.89 -4.24
N LYS A 25 -3.46 -20.18 -4.07
CA LYS A 25 -3.12 -20.90 -2.83
C LYS A 25 -1.61 -20.85 -2.52
N SER A 26 -0.75 -20.60 -3.52
CA SER A 26 0.68 -20.39 -3.29
C SER A 26 0.96 -19.03 -2.67
N PHE A 27 0.23 -17.98 -3.06
CA PHE A 27 0.35 -16.64 -2.50
C PHE A 27 -0.10 -16.56 -1.04
N ALA A 28 -1.22 -17.17 -0.68
CA ALA A 28 -1.64 -17.23 0.73
C ALA A 28 -0.61 -17.95 1.62
N LYS A 29 -0.05 -19.07 1.13
CA LYS A 29 1.00 -19.84 1.82
C LYS A 29 2.34 -19.08 1.91
N PHE A 30 2.58 -18.15 1.01
CA PHE A 30 3.75 -17.27 0.98
C PHE A 30 3.67 -16.18 2.05
N LEU A 31 2.48 -15.62 2.30
CA LEU A 31 2.28 -14.60 3.35
C LEU A 31 2.40 -15.15 4.78
N ASP A 32 2.02 -16.41 5.02
CA ASP A 32 1.94 -17.00 6.36
C ASP A 32 3.29 -17.34 7.00
N LYS A 33 4.38 -17.33 6.23
CA LYS A 33 5.71 -17.78 6.67
C LYS A 33 6.69 -16.65 7.01
N ARG A 34 6.26 -15.39 6.83
CA ARG A 34 7.10 -14.21 7.01
C ARG A 34 7.11 -13.76 8.44
N ASP A 35 8.27 -13.32 8.95
CA ASP A 35 8.37 -12.71 10.27
C ASP A 35 7.62 -11.36 10.23
N PRO A 36 6.42 -11.25 10.83
CA PRO A 36 5.71 -9.98 10.85
C PRO A 36 6.47 -9.00 11.77
N PRO A 37 6.23 -7.69 11.61
CA PRO A 37 6.63 -6.72 12.63
C PRO A 37 6.15 -7.16 14.02
N ILE A 38 6.94 -6.86 15.03
CA ILE A 38 6.60 -7.11 16.43
C ILE A 38 5.53 -6.10 16.82
N ILE A 39 4.35 -6.57 17.22
CA ILE A 39 3.25 -5.68 17.64
C ILE A 39 3.26 -5.56 19.16
N ASP A 40 3.27 -4.33 19.67
CA ASP A 40 3.33 -4.08 21.10
C ASP A 40 2.11 -4.63 21.86
N GLY A 41 2.37 -5.07 23.09
CA GLY A 41 1.37 -5.65 23.99
C GLY A 41 0.35 -4.64 24.52
N ALA A 42 0.63 -3.33 24.45
CA ALA A 42 -0.23 -2.27 24.95
C ALA A 42 -1.45 -1.96 24.07
N PHE A 43 -1.42 -2.34 22.79
CA PHE A 43 -2.57 -2.22 21.90
C PHE A 43 -3.76 -3.08 22.37
N SER A 44 -4.97 -2.62 22.08
CA SER A 44 -6.18 -3.42 22.23
C SER A 44 -6.15 -4.67 21.33
N ASP A 45 -7.00 -5.66 21.63
CA ASP A 45 -7.09 -6.86 20.80
C ASP A 45 -7.48 -6.55 19.34
N GLN A 46 -8.32 -5.52 19.14
CA GLN A 46 -8.69 -5.06 17.80
C GLN A 46 -7.50 -4.41 17.09
N GLU A 47 -6.79 -3.50 17.73
CA GLU A 47 -5.61 -2.83 17.14
C GLU A 47 -4.51 -3.83 16.81
N LYS A 48 -4.25 -4.81 17.68
CA LYS A 48 -3.32 -5.92 17.40
C LYS A 48 -3.74 -6.71 16.16
N LYS A 49 -5.02 -7.03 16.04
CA LYS A 49 -5.58 -7.70 14.86
C LYS A 49 -5.43 -6.85 13.60
N GLN A 50 -5.72 -5.55 13.70
CA GLN A 50 -5.57 -4.59 12.61
C GLN A 50 -4.12 -4.52 12.15
N ALA A 51 -3.17 -4.25 13.06
CA ALA A 51 -1.74 -4.18 12.73
C ALA A 51 -1.21 -5.47 12.11
N SER A 52 -1.60 -6.63 12.63
CA SER A 52 -1.20 -7.93 12.07
C SER A 52 -1.77 -8.17 10.66
N GLU A 53 -3.04 -7.85 10.44
CA GLU A 53 -3.66 -7.95 9.12
C GLU A 53 -3.13 -6.90 8.14
N GLY A 54 -2.82 -5.70 8.63
CA GLY A 54 -2.20 -4.61 7.87
C GLY A 54 -0.81 -4.99 7.38
N ALA A 55 0.03 -5.60 8.24
CA ALA A 55 1.34 -6.09 7.83
C ALA A 55 1.24 -7.13 6.70
N ARG A 56 0.22 -8.01 6.73
CA ARG A 56 -0.06 -8.95 5.64
C ARG A 56 -0.56 -8.25 4.38
N ASP A 57 -1.38 -7.21 4.53
CA ASP A 57 -1.88 -6.41 3.41
C ASP A 57 -0.73 -5.64 2.74
N ALA A 58 0.22 -5.08 3.49
CA ALA A 58 1.43 -4.44 2.97
C ALA A 58 2.22 -5.41 2.07
N LEU A 59 2.47 -6.62 2.57
CA LEU A 59 3.13 -7.68 1.80
C LEU A 59 2.35 -8.09 0.54
N GLN A 60 1.01 -8.00 0.58
CA GLN A 60 0.19 -8.20 -0.60
C GLN A 60 0.33 -7.07 -1.61
N LEU A 61 0.30 -5.81 -1.17
CA LEU A 61 0.50 -4.66 -2.03
C LEU A 61 1.88 -4.73 -2.72
N ALA A 62 2.93 -5.01 -1.97
CA ALA A 62 4.29 -5.17 -2.52
C ALA A 62 4.38 -6.31 -3.55
N TYR A 63 3.70 -7.43 -3.34
CA TYR A 63 3.65 -8.51 -4.33
C TYR A 63 2.96 -8.08 -5.63
N TYR A 64 1.85 -7.34 -5.53
CA TYR A 64 1.18 -6.80 -6.71
C TYR A 64 2.02 -5.73 -7.42
N ALA A 65 2.81 -4.94 -6.67
CA ALA A 65 3.75 -3.95 -7.20
C ALA A 65 4.75 -4.57 -8.20
N LEU A 66 5.16 -5.82 -7.97
CA LEU A 66 6.07 -6.58 -8.82
C LEU A 66 5.38 -7.46 -9.86
N THR A 67 4.07 -7.63 -9.79
CA THR A 67 3.35 -8.55 -10.67
C THR A 67 3.24 -7.96 -12.09
N PRO A 68 3.82 -8.62 -13.12
CA PRO A 68 3.69 -8.12 -14.49
C PRO A 68 2.22 -8.05 -14.92
N SER A 69 1.81 -6.91 -15.44
CA SER A 69 0.46 -6.71 -15.99
C SER A 69 0.50 -5.71 -17.14
N SER A 70 -0.49 -5.76 -18.03
CA SER A 70 -0.58 -4.85 -19.18
C SER A 70 -0.77 -3.38 -18.80
N ILE A 71 -1.17 -3.10 -17.55
CA ILE A 71 -1.38 -1.75 -17.02
C ILE A 71 -0.22 -1.26 -16.14
N SER A 72 0.75 -2.13 -15.83
CA SER A 72 1.86 -1.82 -14.93
C SER A 72 2.72 -0.67 -15.43
N ASP A 73 2.94 -0.55 -16.74
CA ASP A 73 3.73 0.54 -17.32
C ASP A 73 3.00 1.89 -17.24
N GLU A 74 1.71 1.91 -17.53
CA GLU A 74 0.89 3.13 -17.45
C GLU A 74 0.81 3.64 -16.01
N ILE A 75 0.54 2.75 -15.05
CA ILE A 75 0.43 3.10 -13.63
C ILE A 75 1.80 3.52 -13.10
N PHE A 76 2.86 2.79 -13.43
CA PHE A 76 4.22 3.13 -12.99
C PHE A 76 4.60 4.55 -13.41
N ALA A 77 4.33 4.94 -14.65
CA ALA A 77 4.64 6.26 -15.18
C ALA A 77 3.90 7.43 -14.47
N LYS A 78 2.83 7.15 -13.72
CA LYS A 78 2.15 8.16 -12.88
C LYS A 78 2.96 8.49 -11.62
N TRP A 79 3.54 7.45 -11.01
CA TRP A 79 4.18 7.54 -9.69
C TRP A 79 5.70 7.66 -9.75
N PHE A 80 6.34 7.17 -10.80
CA PHE A 80 7.79 7.16 -10.96
C PHE A 80 8.17 7.40 -12.42
N HIS A 81 9.42 7.84 -12.66
CA HIS A 81 9.95 7.93 -14.01
C HIS A 81 10.34 6.52 -14.50
N PRO A 82 10.06 6.12 -15.76
CA PRO A 82 10.30 4.77 -16.25
C PRO A 82 11.72 4.20 -16.01
N ASP A 83 12.75 5.04 -16.13
CA ASP A 83 14.15 4.67 -15.84
C ASP A 83 14.40 4.18 -14.41
N ASP A 84 13.55 4.55 -13.45
CA ASP A 84 13.72 4.21 -12.03
C ASP A 84 13.08 2.85 -11.68
N ARG A 85 12.50 2.14 -12.65
CA ARG A 85 11.78 0.87 -12.45
C ARG A 85 12.60 -0.19 -11.72
N ASP A 86 13.86 -0.36 -12.09
CA ASP A 86 14.71 -1.37 -11.46
C ASP A 86 14.96 -1.03 -9.98
N THR A 87 15.09 0.25 -9.63
CA THR A 87 15.25 0.70 -8.25
C THR A 87 13.97 0.48 -7.45
N VAL A 88 12.83 0.89 -7.99
CA VAL A 88 11.52 0.73 -7.33
C VAL A 88 11.18 -0.74 -7.12
N ASN A 89 11.44 -1.59 -8.11
CA ASN A 89 11.27 -3.04 -7.98
C ASN A 89 12.14 -3.61 -6.85
N LYS A 90 13.41 -3.20 -6.75
CA LYS A 90 14.29 -3.62 -5.66
C LYS A 90 13.79 -3.22 -4.28
N VAL A 91 13.13 -2.06 -4.13
CA VAL A 91 12.50 -1.67 -2.86
C VAL A 91 11.37 -2.64 -2.49
N PHE A 92 10.49 -2.98 -3.44
CA PHE A 92 9.43 -3.96 -3.19
C PHE A 92 9.98 -5.37 -2.97
N ASP A 93 11.04 -5.78 -3.69
CA ASP A 93 11.76 -7.03 -3.43
C ASP A 93 12.34 -7.03 -2.02
N ALA A 94 12.93 -5.93 -1.55
CA ALA A 94 13.42 -5.81 -0.18
C ALA A 94 12.29 -5.95 0.85
N ILE A 95 11.11 -5.38 0.61
CA ILE A 95 9.94 -5.59 1.48
C ILE A 95 9.51 -7.06 1.47
N LEU A 96 9.56 -7.73 0.32
CA LEU A 96 9.15 -9.12 0.18
C LEU A 96 10.21 -10.14 0.64
N GLY A 97 11.49 -9.79 0.62
CA GLY A 97 12.64 -10.69 0.73
C GLY A 97 13.05 -11.31 -0.61
N ASP A 98 14.38 -11.38 -0.82
CA ASP A 98 15.06 -11.83 -2.06
C ASP A 98 14.73 -13.27 -2.50
N ASP A 99 14.33 -14.14 -1.57
CA ASP A 99 13.96 -15.52 -1.86
C ASP A 99 12.45 -15.70 -1.69
N HIS A 100 11.71 -15.56 -2.78
CA HIS A 100 10.28 -15.81 -2.76
C HIS A 100 9.92 -17.29 -2.54
N GLU A 101 10.91 -18.21 -2.55
CA GLU A 101 10.71 -19.66 -2.46
C GLU A 101 10.94 -20.23 -1.05
N ASP A 102 11.87 -19.69 -0.26
CA ASP A 102 12.07 -20.14 1.13
C ASP A 102 10.87 -19.76 2.05
N GLY A 103 10.20 -18.67 1.66
CA GLY A 103 8.98 -18.13 2.26
C GLY A 103 9.19 -17.33 3.54
N LYS A 104 10.42 -17.08 3.99
CA LYS A 104 10.68 -16.39 5.27
C LYS A 104 10.53 -14.86 5.17
N GLY A 105 10.55 -14.32 3.95
CA GLY A 105 10.54 -12.88 3.72
C GLY A 105 11.82 -12.19 4.16
N ASN A 106 11.82 -10.85 4.17
CA ASN A 106 12.98 -10.11 4.63
C ASN A 106 13.05 -10.09 6.17
N PRO A 107 14.09 -10.66 6.80
CA PRO A 107 14.22 -10.69 8.26
C PRO A 107 14.31 -9.29 8.89
N LEU A 108 14.60 -8.25 8.11
CA LEU A 108 14.58 -6.87 8.57
C LEU A 108 13.18 -6.40 8.96
N LEU A 109 12.12 -6.87 8.29
CA LEU A 109 10.75 -6.53 8.69
C LEU A 109 10.37 -7.11 10.05
N GLY A 110 10.91 -8.28 10.40
CA GLY A 110 10.75 -8.88 11.73
C GLY A 110 11.44 -8.11 12.86
N LYS A 111 12.28 -7.11 12.54
CA LYS A 111 12.91 -6.21 13.51
C LYS A 111 12.11 -4.93 13.77
N LEU A 112 11.17 -4.58 12.88
CA LEU A 112 10.28 -3.45 13.08
C LEU A 112 9.35 -3.72 14.25
N ARG A 113 9.12 -2.69 15.07
CA ARG A 113 8.18 -2.75 16.19
C ARG A 113 7.04 -1.78 15.94
N ILE A 114 5.82 -2.26 15.83
CA ILE A 114 4.63 -1.41 15.77
C ILE A 114 4.24 -1.08 17.22
N MET A 115 4.33 0.19 17.57
CA MET A 115 4.22 0.71 18.93
C MET A 115 3.08 1.73 19.05
N PRO A 116 2.39 1.85 20.19
CA PRO A 116 1.55 3.00 20.45
C PRO A 116 2.41 4.25 20.61
N ASP A 117 1.77 5.42 20.52
CA ASP A 117 2.45 6.70 20.70
C ASP A 117 3.01 6.89 22.11
N TYR A 118 4.20 7.48 22.17
CA TYR A 118 4.92 7.83 23.37
C TYR A 118 5.81 9.04 23.11
N GLN A 119 6.16 9.78 24.17
CA GLN A 119 7.00 10.96 24.04
C GLN A 119 8.37 10.61 23.46
N ASP A 120 8.74 11.25 22.37
CA ASP A 120 10.06 11.12 21.79
C ASP A 120 11.12 11.52 22.84
N PRO A 121 12.15 10.69 23.07
CA PRO A 121 13.18 10.99 24.06
C PRO A 121 14.04 12.24 23.73
N ASP A 122 14.10 12.66 22.47
CA ASP A 122 14.95 13.74 21.99
C ASP A 122 14.30 15.13 22.18
N ASP A 123 12.99 15.25 21.95
CA ASP A 123 12.26 16.53 22.09
C ASP A 123 11.10 16.51 23.11
N GLY A 124 10.66 15.33 23.56
CA GLY A 124 9.57 15.15 24.51
C GLY A 124 8.17 15.27 23.89
N GLU A 125 8.05 15.37 22.56
CA GLU A 125 6.79 15.50 21.84
C GLU A 125 6.19 14.14 21.46
N PHE A 126 4.89 14.12 21.23
CA PHE A 126 4.16 12.94 20.75
C PHE A 126 4.05 13.01 19.23
N SER A 127 4.10 11.85 18.55
CA SER A 127 3.95 11.80 17.09
C SER A 127 2.52 12.05 16.64
N CYS A 128 1.54 11.61 17.43
CA CYS A 128 0.14 11.62 17.02
C CYS A 128 -0.54 12.94 17.37
N ASP A 129 -0.75 13.78 16.36
CA ASP A 129 -1.40 15.10 16.48
C ASP A 129 -2.92 15.08 16.17
N GLY A 130 -3.46 13.90 15.85
CA GLY A 130 -4.85 13.67 15.45
C GLY A 130 -5.05 13.50 13.94
N ASP A 131 -4.08 13.95 13.14
CA ASP A 131 -4.06 13.78 11.68
C ASP A 131 -2.98 12.78 11.21
N THR A 132 -1.85 12.66 11.91
CA THR A 132 -0.81 11.63 11.66
C THR A 132 -1.37 10.22 11.80
N GLN A 133 -1.10 9.35 10.82
CA GLN A 133 -1.49 7.95 10.80
C GLN A 133 -0.42 7.03 11.38
N ALA A 134 0.83 7.27 11.01
CA ALA A 134 1.99 6.60 11.57
C ALA A 134 3.25 7.45 11.46
N GLU A 135 4.31 7.06 12.16
CA GLU A 135 5.64 7.65 12.05
C GLU A 135 6.69 6.58 12.29
N THR A 136 7.76 6.57 11.49
CA THR A 136 8.93 5.71 11.72
C THR A 136 9.99 6.44 12.57
N ARG A 137 10.29 5.89 13.74
CA ARG A 137 11.38 6.33 14.63
C ARG A 137 12.58 5.40 14.59
N ASP A 138 13.75 5.97 14.86
CA ASP A 138 15.05 5.28 14.81
C ASP A 138 15.24 4.50 13.50
N ALA A 139 14.92 5.14 12.37
CA ALA A 139 15.00 4.55 11.03
C ALA A 139 16.39 3.95 10.72
N GLY A 140 17.46 4.50 11.27
CA GLY A 140 18.83 3.98 11.13
C GLY A 140 19.18 2.81 12.05
N GLY A 141 18.35 2.56 13.06
CA GLY A 141 18.58 1.61 14.15
C GLY A 141 18.46 0.14 13.77
N GLU A 142 18.79 -0.73 14.73
CA GLU A 142 18.64 -2.18 14.56
C GLU A 142 17.19 -2.65 14.68
N ASN A 143 16.38 -1.96 15.49
CA ASN A 143 14.98 -2.28 15.77
C ASN A 143 14.12 -1.00 15.66
N PRO A 144 14.01 -0.41 14.45
CA PRO A 144 13.18 0.77 14.22
C PRO A 144 11.74 0.54 14.71
N GLU A 145 11.10 1.63 15.11
CA GLU A 145 9.75 1.61 15.65
C GLU A 145 8.80 2.35 14.71
N ILE A 146 7.65 1.74 14.42
CA ILE A 146 6.54 2.41 13.75
C ILE A 146 5.55 2.81 14.83
N ILE A 147 5.48 4.10 15.12
CA ILE A 147 4.46 4.67 15.99
C ILE A 147 3.15 4.66 15.23
N MET A 148 2.21 3.79 15.62
CA MET A 148 0.91 3.71 14.97
C MET A 148 -0.10 4.55 15.73
N CYS A 149 -0.57 5.63 15.09
CA CYS A 149 -1.52 6.55 15.67
C CYS A 149 -2.96 6.04 15.62
N PRO A 150 -3.86 6.54 16.50
CA PRO A 150 -5.28 6.21 16.43
C PRO A 150 -5.88 6.44 15.04
N LYS A 151 -5.40 7.46 14.33
CA LYS A 151 -5.83 7.78 12.97
C LYS A 151 -5.50 6.68 11.96
N GLY A 152 -4.35 6.02 12.09
CA GLY A 152 -3.98 4.89 11.24
C GLY A 152 -4.95 3.73 11.38
N PHE A 153 -5.46 3.48 12.59
CA PHE A 153 -6.48 2.46 12.83
C PHE A 153 -7.88 2.80 12.29
N GLU A 154 -8.13 4.03 11.82
CA GLU A 154 -9.36 4.36 11.07
C GLU A 154 -9.34 3.80 9.63
N SER A 155 -8.19 3.36 9.15
CA SER A 155 -8.05 2.74 7.83
C SER A 155 -8.36 1.25 7.90
N GLY A 156 -9.26 0.79 7.03
CA GLY A 156 -9.61 -0.62 6.91
C GLY A 156 -8.48 -1.44 6.28
N GLY A 157 -8.65 -2.76 6.30
CA GLY A 157 -7.81 -3.68 5.54
C GLY A 157 -8.37 -3.92 4.14
N ILE A 158 -7.58 -4.58 3.30
CA ILE A 158 -7.96 -5.00 1.95
C ILE A 158 -9.09 -6.03 2.06
N GLY A 159 -10.32 -5.60 1.79
CA GLY A 159 -11.53 -6.41 1.94
C GLY A 159 -11.91 -6.74 3.39
N LYS A 160 -11.27 -6.15 4.39
CA LYS A 160 -11.44 -6.46 5.83
C LYS A 160 -11.87 -5.23 6.62
N GLY A 161 -12.98 -5.34 7.33
CA GLY A 161 -13.47 -4.31 8.26
C GLY A 161 -13.25 -4.71 9.71
N TYR A 162 -13.36 -3.73 10.61
CA TYR A 162 -13.20 -3.88 12.06
C TYR A 162 -14.35 -3.18 12.77
N ASP A 163 -14.42 -3.27 14.10
CA ASP A 163 -15.47 -2.54 14.83
C ASP A 163 -15.31 -1.04 14.60
N GLY A 164 -16.37 -0.40 14.10
CA GLY A 164 -16.35 1.01 13.68
C GLY A 164 -15.57 1.33 12.39
N VAL A 165 -14.87 0.38 11.76
CA VAL A 165 -13.98 0.63 10.61
C VAL A 165 -14.43 -0.12 9.36
N ASN A 166 -14.63 0.61 8.27
CA ASN A 166 -15.09 0.02 7.01
C ASN A 166 -13.95 -0.65 6.23
N PRO A 167 -14.22 -1.77 5.53
CA PRO A 167 -13.24 -2.38 4.64
C PRO A 167 -12.93 -1.51 3.41
N VAL A 168 -11.69 -1.59 2.93
CA VAL A 168 -11.26 -1.00 1.66
C VAL A 168 -11.58 -1.99 0.53
N ARG A 169 -12.39 -1.58 -0.45
CA ARG A 169 -12.88 -2.46 -1.53
C ARG A 169 -13.40 -1.69 -2.74
N CYS A 170 -13.37 -2.36 -3.90
CA CYS A 170 -13.69 -1.80 -5.21
C CYS A 170 -15.01 -1.01 -5.29
N GLU A 171 -16.06 -1.44 -4.57
CA GLU A 171 -17.39 -0.82 -4.63
C GLU A 171 -17.43 0.57 -3.98
N LYS A 172 -16.38 0.96 -3.26
CA LYS A 172 -16.26 2.27 -2.60
C LYS A 172 -15.47 3.28 -3.42
N PHE A 173 -14.77 2.85 -4.46
CA PHE A 173 -13.90 3.71 -5.24
C PHE A 173 -14.65 4.41 -6.35
N ASP A 174 -14.30 5.68 -6.56
CA ASP A 174 -14.77 6.44 -7.70
C ASP A 174 -13.94 6.09 -8.96
N ALA A 175 -13.94 6.97 -9.95
CA ALA A 175 -13.15 6.82 -11.18
C ALA A 175 -11.66 7.15 -11.01
N ARG A 176 -11.29 7.89 -9.95
CA ARG A 176 -9.92 8.36 -9.69
C ARG A 176 -9.25 7.64 -8.54
N VAL A 177 -7.92 7.65 -8.54
CA VAL A 177 -7.12 7.37 -7.34
C VAL A 177 -7.48 8.40 -6.26
N SER A 178 -7.70 7.94 -5.03
CA SER A 178 -8.06 8.81 -3.90
C SER A 178 -7.74 8.13 -2.57
N SER A 179 -7.82 8.91 -1.48
CA SER A 179 -7.68 8.41 -0.09
C SER A 179 -8.65 7.28 0.28
N LYS A 180 -9.68 7.01 -0.53
CA LYS A 180 -10.59 5.86 -0.32
C LYS A 180 -9.92 4.51 -0.57
N MET A 181 -8.80 4.48 -1.29
CA MET A 181 -8.03 3.26 -1.62
C MET A 181 -6.97 2.91 -0.58
N GLU A 182 -6.67 3.85 0.32
CA GLU A 182 -5.70 3.71 1.39
C GLU A 182 -6.17 2.64 2.38
N SER A 183 -5.25 1.74 2.72
CA SER A 183 -5.46 0.69 3.71
C SER A 183 -4.37 0.77 4.77
N LEU A 184 -4.58 0.11 5.91
CA LEU A 184 -3.51 0.01 6.90
C LEU A 184 -2.24 -0.65 6.32
N GLY A 185 -2.39 -1.56 5.36
CA GLY A 185 -1.25 -2.13 4.65
C GLY A 185 -0.48 -1.13 3.78
N SER A 186 -1.15 -0.13 3.20
CA SER A 186 -0.45 0.90 2.41
C SER A 186 0.24 1.94 3.29
N ILE A 187 -0.35 2.27 4.45
CA ILE A 187 0.32 3.07 5.49
C ILE A 187 1.62 2.35 5.90
N LEU A 188 1.57 1.04 6.14
CA LEU A 188 2.80 0.31 6.48
C LEU A 188 3.81 0.22 5.33
N ILE A 189 3.41 0.23 4.05
CA ILE A 189 4.36 0.34 2.94
C ILE A 189 5.12 1.66 2.99
N HIS A 190 4.42 2.76 3.26
CA HIS A 190 5.03 4.08 3.45
C HIS A 190 6.07 4.02 4.57
N GLU A 191 5.71 3.51 5.75
CA GLU A 191 6.63 3.40 6.88
C GLU A 191 7.83 2.48 6.62
N TYR A 192 7.62 1.36 5.92
CA TYR A 192 8.72 0.45 5.60
C TYR A 192 9.78 1.11 4.73
N THR A 193 9.40 2.06 3.87
CA THR A 193 10.36 2.75 3.00
C THR A 193 11.27 3.73 3.74
N HIS A 194 10.86 4.23 4.90
CA HIS A 194 11.72 5.02 5.77
C HIS A 194 12.82 4.19 6.44
N TYR A 195 12.67 2.86 6.56
CA TYR A 195 13.68 2.03 7.24
C TYR A 195 14.99 1.95 6.45
N ASP A 196 16.00 2.71 6.88
CA ASP A 196 17.34 2.81 6.26
C ASP A 196 17.92 1.45 5.87
N ASN A 197 17.96 0.49 6.80
CA ASN A 197 18.60 -0.79 6.57
C ASN A 197 17.84 -1.67 5.57
N LEU A 198 16.53 -1.43 5.38
CA LEU A 198 15.72 -2.13 4.38
C LEU A 198 16.07 -1.69 2.97
N VAL A 199 16.30 -0.39 2.77
CA VAL A 199 16.52 0.23 1.45
C VAL A 199 17.99 0.59 1.16
N LYS A 200 18.89 0.28 2.10
CA LYS A 200 20.31 0.60 2.01
C LYS A 200 20.96 0.03 0.76
N GLY A 201 21.55 0.90 -0.05
CA GLY A 201 22.21 0.52 -1.31
C GLY A 201 21.25 0.26 -2.48
N ILE A 202 19.94 0.41 -2.25
CA ILE A 202 18.91 0.43 -3.30
C ILE A 202 18.62 1.88 -3.68
N LEU A 203 18.31 2.71 -2.68
CA LEU A 203 18.07 4.14 -2.86
C LEU A 203 19.37 4.95 -2.83
N PRO A 204 19.40 6.14 -3.46
CA PRO A 204 20.55 7.03 -3.42
C PRO A 204 20.80 7.62 -2.02
N LYS A 205 19.78 7.65 -1.16
CA LYS A 205 19.83 8.06 0.24
C LYS A 205 19.46 6.90 1.16
N LEU A 206 19.63 7.11 2.47
CA LEU A 206 19.13 6.22 3.50
C LEU A 206 17.66 6.55 3.75
N GLY A 207 16.79 5.54 3.66
CA GLY A 207 15.35 5.74 3.77
C GLY A 207 14.77 6.55 2.60
N THR A 208 13.44 6.67 2.60
CA THR A 208 12.70 7.75 1.92
C THR A 208 12.45 8.91 2.88
N ASP A 209 12.01 10.04 2.34
CA ASP A 209 11.53 11.23 3.04
C ASP A 209 10.04 11.46 2.69
N ASP A 210 9.45 12.52 3.27
CA ASP A 210 8.05 12.91 3.10
C ASP A 210 7.90 14.21 2.31
N HIS A 211 8.32 14.18 1.05
CA HIS A 211 8.25 15.33 0.15
C HIS A 211 6.82 15.79 -0.13
N ALA A 212 5.85 14.86 -0.12
CA ALA A 212 4.43 15.15 -0.25
C ALA A 212 3.56 14.01 0.28
N TYR A 213 2.37 14.36 0.77
CA TYR A 213 1.36 13.41 1.24
C TYR A 213 0.12 13.39 0.33
N GLY A 214 -0.47 12.20 0.22
CA GLY A 214 -1.67 11.96 -0.55
C GLY A 214 -1.39 11.78 -2.04
N PRO A 215 -2.38 11.25 -2.78
CA PRO A 215 -2.15 10.80 -4.15
C PRO A 215 -1.90 11.96 -5.12
N TYR A 216 -2.51 13.12 -4.91
CA TYR A 216 -2.36 14.26 -5.81
C TYR A 216 -0.97 14.89 -5.71
N ASP A 217 -0.56 15.31 -4.51
CA ASP A 217 0.68 16.06 -4.31
C ASP A 217 1.90 15.16 -4.61
N SER A 218 1.86 13.88 -4.24
CA SER A 218 2.87 12.87 -4.58
C SER A 218 3.07 12.68 -6.10
N GLN A 219 2.00 12.81 -6.90
CA GLN A 219 2.13 12.77 -8.36
C GLN A 219 2.73 14.04 -8.97
N GLN A 220 2.70 15.17 -8.25
CA GLN A 220 3.24 16.44 -8.75
C GLN A 220 4.75 16.61 -8.49
N LEU A 221 5.33 15.75 -7.64
CA LEU A 221 6.74 15.78 -7.29
C LEU A 221 7.66 15.66 -8.52
N SER A 222 8.88 16.17 -8.37
CA SER A 222 9.94 16.00 -9.37
C SER A 222 10.35 14.53 -9.48
N ARG A 223 11.08 14.14 -10.54
CA ARG A 223 11.55 12.76 -10.66
C ARG A 223 12.36 12.30 -9.44
N GLU A 224 13.28 13.15 -8.97
CA GLU A 224 14.15 12.85 -7.83
C GLU A 224 13.32 12.68 -6.55
N ASP A 225 12.43 13.64 -6.28
CA ASP A 225 11.59 13.60 -5.09
C ASP A 225 10.60 12.44 -5.13
N LYS A 226 10.08 12.05 -6.30
CA LYS A 226 9.21 10.87 -6.45
C LYS A 226 9.91 9.58 -6.02
N LEU A 227 11.19 9.42 -6.40
CA LEU A 227 11.98 8.24 -6.04
C LEU A 227 12.28 8.19 -4.53
N ASP A 228 12.36 9.37 -3.92
CA ASP A 228 12.70 9.60 -2.51
C ASP A 228 11.47 9.77 -1.60
N ASN A 229 10.24 9.71 -2.12
CA ASN A 229 9.01 9.95 -1.36
C ASN A 229 8.32 8.64 -0.97
N ALA A 230 8.11 8.41 0.33
CA ALA A 230 7.47 7.20 0.85
C ALA A 230 6.07 6.98 0.24
N ASP A 231 5.30 8.06 0.13
CA ASP A 231 3.93 8.01 -0.35
C ASP A 231 3.82 7.61 -1.84
N ASN A 232 4.84 7.86 -2.66
CA ASN A 232 4.86 7.38 -4.04
C ASN A 232 4.89 5.86 -4.13
N TYR A 233 5.60 5.17 -3.23
CA TYR A 233 5.61 3.71 -3.17
C TYR A 233 4.26 3.16 -2.72
N SER A 234 3.68 3.75 -1.66
CA SER A 234 2.36 3.40 -1.14
C SER A 234 1.28 3.54 -2.22
N TRP A 235 1.22 4.68 -2.91
CA TRP A 235 0.21 4.95 -3.93
C TRP A 235 0.39 4.13 -5.21
N PHE A 236 1.63 3.89 -5.65
CA PHE A 236 1.89 2.99 -6.77
C PHE A 236 1.38 1.57 -6.47
N ALA A 237 1.73 1.02 -5.30
CA ALA A 237 1.31 -0.32 -4.91
C ALA A 237 -0.21 -0.42 -4.77
N ASN A 238 -0.86 0.60 -4.18
CA ASN A 238 -2.31 0.70 -4.08
C ASN A 238 -3.00 0.75 -5.44
N GLU A 239 -2.61 1.68 -6.32
CA GLU A 239 -3.26 1.83 -7.62
C GLU A 239 -3.10 0.56 -8.45
N LEU A 240 -1.91 -0.03 -8.48
CA LEU A 240 -1.69 -1.25 -9.25
C LEU A 240 -2.49 -2.42 -8.69
N HIS A 241 -2.48 -2.61 -7.36
CA HIS A 241 -3.27 -3.64 -6.70
C HIS A 241 -4.76 -3.51 -7.04
N TRP A 242 -5.33 -2.34 -6.81
CA TRP A 242 -6.76 -2.12 -7.01
C TRP A 242 -7.14 -2.16 -8.49
N SER A 243 -6.26 -1.73 -9.40
CA SER A 243 -6.55 -1.80 -10.82
C SER A 243 -6.65 -3.26 -11.30
N ILE A 244 -5.77 -4.12 -10.79
CA ILE A 244 -5.81 -5.57 -11.07
C ILE A 244 -7.03 -6.23 -10.42
N ILE A 245 -7.29 -5.98 -9.13
CA ILE A 245 -8.38 -6.63 -8.39
C ILE A 245 -9.76 -6.17 -8.89
N CYS A 246 -9.91 -4.88 -9.16
CA CYS A 246 -11.18 -4.32 -9.64
C CYS A 246 -11.35 -4.47 -11.16
N GLY A 247 -10.32 -4.88 -11.89
CA GLY A 247 -10.36 -5.07 -13.35
C GLY A 247 -10.61 -3.77 -14.11
N LYS A 248 -10.12 -2.63 -13.61
CA LYS A 248 -10.30 -1.31 -14.23
C LYS A 248 -9.08 -0.42 -13.98
N SER A 249 -8.83 0.54 -14.86
CA SER A 249 -7.87 1.62 -14.60
C SER A 249 -8.54 2.77 -13.83
N PHE A 250 -7.73 3.54 -13.12
CA PHE A 250 -8.18 4.77 -12.44
C PHE A 250 -7.54 6.00 -13.07
N ASP A 251 -8.34 7.06 -13.17
CA ASP A 251 -7.87 8.37 -13.58
C ASP A 251 -6.95 8.98 -12.50
N ALA A 252 -6.10 9.92 -12.92
CA ALA A 252 -5.22 10.65 -12.01
C ALA A 252 -6.04 11.41 -10.93
N PRO A 253 -5.52 11.47 -9.68
CA PRO A 253 -6.11 12.23 -8.59
C PRO A 253 -6.15 13.74 -8.89
N THR A 254 -7.02 14.43 -8.17
CA THR A 254 -7.10 15.89 -8.07
C THR A 254 -6.88 16.34 -6.63
N THR A 255 -6.75 17.65 -6.39
CA THR A 255 -6.64 18.18 -5.02
C THR A 255 -7.77 17.74 -4.09
N ALA A 256 -8.98 17.48 -4.61
CA ALA A 256 -10.11 17.01 -3.81
C ALA A 256 -9.98 15.54 -3.33
N ASP A 257 -9.08 14.78 -3.96
CA ASP A 257 -8.87 13.35 -3.71
C ASP A 257 -7.80 13.07 -2.63
N SER A 258 -7.07 14.11 -2.20
CA SER A 258 -6.03 14.06 -1.16
C SER A 258 -6.55 14.77 0.09
N LYS A 259 -6.94 14.00 1.11
CA LYS A 259 -7.51 14.54 2.36
C LYS A 259 -6.81 14.01 3.62
N ARG A 260 -5.62 13.43 3.49
CA ARG A 260 -4.92 12.74 4.58
C ARG A 260 -3.42 12.97 4.50
N LYS A 261 -2.79 13.09 5.67
CA LYS A 261 -1.35 12.96 5.88
C LYS A 261 -1.11 11.54 6.39
N ALA A 262 0.00 10.91 5.97
CA ALA A 262 0.46 9.69 6.62
C ALA A 262 1.02 10.05 8.01
#